data_AF-A0A925WHA8-F1
#
_entry.id   AF-A0A925WHA8-F1
#
_cell.length_a   1.000
_cell.length_b   1.000
_cell.length_c   1.000
_cell.angle_alpha   90.00
_cell.angle_beta   90.00
_cell.angle_gamma   90.00
#
_symmetry.space_group_name_H-M   'P 1'
#
loop_
_entity.id
_entity.type
_entity.pdbx_description
1 polymer ?
#
loop_
_entity_poly.entity_id
_entity_poly.type
_entity_poly.pdbx_seq_one_letter_code
_entity_poly.pdbx_strand_id
1 'polypeptide(L)'
;MKKFFLAIAAAWSLVVAAQTPQPPEIAARSYLLIDVTASQMLAQKDIDSPVEPASLTKLMSAYLVFEALRNKKIELKQTMPVSVRAWKMQGSRMFIDPKMIVPVEDLIKGMIVQLGNDATVALAEGVGGSVERFVELM
;
A
#
# COMPACT_ATOMS: atom_id res chain seq x y z
N MET A 1 49.31 44.04 17.74
CA MET A 1 47.89 44.35 17.44
C MET A 1 47.36 43.68 16.17
N LYS A 2 48.09 43.62 15.05
CA LYS A 2 47.61 42.95 13.81
C LYS A 2 47.45 41.42 13.90
N LYS A 3 48.21 40.74 14.76
CA LYS A 3 48.12 39.28 14.95
C LYS A 3 46.91 38.83 15.79
N PHE A 4 46.29 39.73 16.56
CA PHE A 4 45.09 39.43 17.35
C PHE A 4 43.81 39.48 16.49
N PHE A 5 43.79 40.31 15.44
CA PHE A 5 42.67 40.38 14.50
C PHE A 5 42.56 39.14 13.57
N LEU A 6 43.69 38.50 13.24
CA LEU A 6 43.67 37.28 12.43
C LEU A 6 43.15 36.04 13.17
N ALA A 7 43.27 36.00 14.50
CA ALA A 7 42.79 34.88 15.30
C ALA A 7 41.25 34.87 15.46
N ILE A 8 40.61 36.03 15.36
CA ILE A 8 39.13 36.15 15.48
C ILE A 8 38.45 35.77 14.14
N ALA A 9 39.11 36.02 13.00
CA ALA A 9 38.56 35.66 11.69
C ALA A 9 38.50 34.14 11.43
N ALA A 10 39.37 33.35 12.07
CA ALA A 10 39.40 31.89 11.92
C ALA A 10 38.28 31.17 12.71
N ALA A 11 37.62 31.85 13.65
CA ALA A 11 36.54 31.28 14.47
C ALA A 11 35.14 31.39 13.82
N TRP A 12 35.06 32.01 12.64
CA TRP A 12 33.81 32.20 11.87
C TRP A 12 33.76 31.31 10.63
N SER A 13 34.33 30.11 10.69
CA SER A 13 33.95 29.05 9.76
C SER A 13 32.51 28.62 10.11
N LEU A 14 31.55 29.38 9.58
CA LEU A 14 30.15 28.97 9.50
C LEU A 14 30.13 27.61 8.83
N VAL A 15 29.80 26.58 9.60
CA VAL A 15 29.43 25.29 9.03
C VAL A 15 28.14 25.56 8.26
N VAL A 16 28.26 25.77 6.95
CA VAL A 16 27.11 25.82 6.06
C VAL A 16 26.61 24.39 5.92
N ALA A 17 25.82 23.95 6.89
CA ALA A 17 25.02 22.75 6.74
C ALA A 17 23.93 23.08 5.71
N ALA A 18 23.85 22.28 4.64
CA ALA A 18 22.73 22.36 3.73
C ALA A 18 21.45 22.10 4.52
N GLN A 19 20.61 23.12 4.64
CA GLN A 19 19.35 23.01 5.38
C GLN A 19 18.43 22.08 4.58
N THR A 20 18.00 20.97 5.19
CA THR A 20 16.98 20.12 4.59
C THR A 20 15.71 20.95 4.37
N PRO A 21 15.11 20.92 3.17
CA PRO A 21 13.91 21.69 2.90
C PRO A 21 12.82 21.28 3.89
N GLN A 22 12.14 22.27 4.45
CA GLN A 22 10.97 22.00 5.27
C GLN A 22 9.87 21.41 4.38
N PRO A 23 9.19 20.33 4.80
CA PRO A 23 8.07 19.80 4.06
C PRO A 23 6.98 20.87 3.85
N PRO A 24 6.33 20.89 2.68
CA PRO A 24 5.21 21.79 2.45
C PRO A 24 4.04 21.43 3.39
N GLU A 25 3.19 22.42 3.66
CA GLU A 25 1.93 22.14 4.33
C GLU A 25 1.00 21.35 3.40
N ILE A 26 0.55 20.18 3.85
CA ILE A 26 -0.38 19.32 3.11
C ILE A 26 -1.72 19.30 3.83
N ALA A 27 -2.80 19.56 3.09
CA ALA A 27 -4.17 19.46 3.55
C ALA A 27 -4.62 17.98 3.69
N ALA A 28 -3.92 17.23 4.55
CA ALA A 28 -4.22 15.85 4.90
C ALA A 28 -4.20 15.67 6.43
N ARG A 29 -4.97 14.68 6.92
CA ARG A 29 -4.95 14.29 8.33
C ARG A 29 -3.59 13.69 8.69
N SER A 30 -3.14 12.72 7.91
CA SER A 30 -1.83 12.09 8.03
C SER A 30 -1.20 11.89 6.64
N TYR A 31 0.13 11.85 6.59
CA TYR A 31 0.87 11.48 5.38
C TYR A 31 2.28 10.98 5.72
N LEU A 32 2.86 10.18 4.84
CA LEU A 32 4.24 9.73 4.89
C LEU A 32 4.86 9.84 3.50
N LEU A 33 6.05 10.41 3.42
CA LEU A 33 6.93 10.35 2.26
C LEU A 33 8.23 9.67 2.67
N ILE A 34 8.57 8.59 1.97
CA ILE A 34 9.72 7.75 2.25
C ILE A 34 10.51 7.48 0.96
N ASP A 35 11.83 7.51 1.06
CA ASP A 35 12.71 6.88 0.08
C ASP A 35 12.89 5.40 0.46
N VAL A 36 12.32 4.52 -0.34
CA VAL A 36 12.37 3.07 -0.10
C VAL A 36 13.79 2.50 -0.31
N THR A 37 14.58 3.10 -1.20
CA THR A 37 15.96 2.63 -1.50
C THR A 37 16.93 2.97 -0.38
N ALA A 38 16.76 4.16 0.22
CA ALA A 38 17.57 4.62 1.35
C ALA A 38 16.95 4.25 2.71
N SER A 39 15.72 3.72 2.74
CA SER A 39 14.93 3.53 3.96
C SER A 39 14.83 4.81 4.81
N GLN A 40 14.68 5.95 4.14
CA GLN A 40 14.72 7.27 4.78
C GLN A 40 13.35 7.94 4.73
N MET A 41 12.82 8.33 5.89
CA MET A 41 11.64 9.20 5.96
C MET A 41 12.03 10.63 5.56
N LEU A 42 11.34 11.19 4.57
CA LEU A 42 11.62 12.51 4.01
C LEU A 42 10.65 13.58 4.56
N ALA A 43 9.39 13.20 4.78
CA ALA A 43 8.36 14.06 5.37
C ALA A 43 7.26 13.21 5.99
N GLN A 44 6.66 13.67 7.08
CA GLN A 44 5.60 12.94 7.77
C GLN A 44 4.66 13.85 8.55
N LYS A 45 3.44 13.38 8.77
CA LYS A 45 2.47 13.97 9.70
C LYS A 45 1.58 12.86 10.26
N ASP A 46 1.52 12.75 11.58
CA ASP A 46 0.62 11.86 12.33
C ASP A 46 0.58 10.41 11.80
N ILE A 47 1.74 9.82 11.47
CA ILE A 47 1.82 8.54 10.74
C ILE A 47 1.37 7.32 11.54
N ASP A 48 1.43 7.39 12.87
CA ASP A 48 0.99 6.31 13.77
C ASP A 48 -0.47 6.47 14.23
N SER A 49 -1.16 7.52 13.75
CA SER A 49 -2.55 7.77 14.11
C SER A 49 -3.47 6.76 13.41
N PRO A 50 -4.38 6.07 14.13
CA PRO A 50 -5.35 5.19 13.51
C PRO A 50 -6.26 5.95 12.54
N VAL A 51 -6.32 5.48 11.30
CA VAL A 51 -7.20 6.01 10.26
C VAL A 51 -7.95 4.88 9.58
N GLU A 52 -9.19 5.14 9.17
CA GLU A 52 -9.96 4.19 8.36
C GLU A 52 -9.31 4.06 6.98
N PRO A 53 -8.79 2.87 6.60
CA PRO A 53 -8.04 2.71 5.35
C PRO A 53 -8.94 2.71 4.10
N ALA A 54 -10.25 2.53 4.28
CA ALA A 54 -11.21 2.32 3.19
C ALA A 54 -10.68 1.27 2.18
N SER A 55 -10.63 1.61 0.89
CA SER A 55 -10.13 0.69 -0.14
C SER A 55 -8.62 0.43 -0.09
N LEU A 56 -7.82 1.18 0.68
CA LEU A 56 -6.39 0.87 0.86
C LEU A 56 -6.16 -0.50 1.50
N THR A 57 -7.16 -1.03 2.23
CA THR A 57 -7.17 -2.42 2.72
C THR A 57 -6.86 -3.44 1.62
N LYS A 58 -7.24 -3.16 0.37
CA LYS A 58 -6.96 -4.06 -0.78
C LYS A 58 -5.47 -4.19 -1.10
N LEU A 59 -4.62 -3.28 -0.62
CA LEU A 59 -3.17 -3.44 -0.73
C LEU A 59 -2.70 -4.67 0.06
N MET A 60 -3.23 -4.89 1.26
CA MET A 60 -2.92 -6.09 2.05
C MET A 60 -3.56 -7.35 1.44
N SER A 61 -4.78 -7.24 0.90
CA SER A 61 -5.38 -8.35 0.14
C SER A 61 -4.52 -8.74 -1.07
N ALA A 62 -4.04 -7.77 -1.84
CA ALA A 62 -3.14 -7.99 -2.96
C ALA A 62 -1.81 -8.61 -2.51
N TYR A 63 -1.25 -8.15 -1.39
CA TYR A 63 -0.03 -8.71 -0.82
C TYR A 63 -0.15 -10.22 -0.57
N LEU A 64 -1.23 -10.65 0.11
CA LEU A 64 -1.47 -12.07 0.40
C LEU A 64 -1.73 -12.91 -0.87
N VAL A 65 -2.44 -12.35 -1.85
CA VAL A 65 -2.66 -13.02 -3.16
C VAL A 65 -1.34 -13.20 -3.91
N PHE A 66 -0.49 -12.17 -3.95
CA PHE A 66 0.83 -12.26 -4.58
C PHE A 66 1.79 -13.19 -3.82
N GLU A 67 1.68 -13.25 -2.49
CA GLU A 67 2.40 -14.24 -1.70
C GLU A 67 1.94 -15.67 -2.03
N ALA A 68 0.63 -15.91 -2.17
CA ALA A 68 0.11 -17.22 -2.57
C ALA A 68 0.60 -17.63 -3.97
N LEU A 69 0.66 -16.69 -4.92
CA LEU A 69 1.28 -16.89 -6.25
C LEU A 69 2.77 -17.23 -6.14
N ARG A 70 3.53 -16.42 -5.38
CA ARG A 70 4.97 -16.62 -5.17
C ARG A 70 5.27 -18.00 -4.56
N ASN A 71 4.42 -18.42 -3.62
CA ASN A 71 4.53 -19.71 -2.94
C ASN A 71 3.89 -20.87 -3.73
N LYS A 72 3.43 -20.63 -4.97
CA LYS A 72 2.80 -21.63 -5.85
C LYS A 72 1.59 -22.34 -5.23
N LYS A 73 0.90 -21.69 -4.28
CA LYS A 73 -0.39 -22.19 -3.75
C LYS A 73 -1.51 -22.02 -4.77
N ILE A 74 -1.28 -21.15 -5.75
CA ILE A 74 -2.24 -20.56 -6.66
C ILE A 74 -1.44 -20.19 -7.92
N GLU A 75 -2.05 -20.25 -9.11
CA GLU A 75 -1.43 -19.88 -10.39
C GLU A 75 -2.25 -18.79 -11.11
N LEU A 76 -1.61 -17.96 -11.94
CA LEU A 76 -2.30 -16.87 -12.65
C LEU A 76 -3.42 -17.36 -13.59
N LYS A 77 -3.17 -18.49 -14.27
CA LYS A 77 -4.10 -19.05 -15.27
C LYS A 77 -5.15 -19.97 -14.68
N GLN A 78 -5.00 -20.39 -13.41
CA GLN A 78 -6.05 -21.17 -12.77
C GLN A 78 -7.30 -20.30 -12.68
N THR A 79 -8.46 -20.94 -12.70
CA THR A 79 -9.74 -20.26 -12.60
C THR A 79 -10.36 -20.48 -11.22
N MET A 80 -11.06 -19.46 -10.71
CA MET A 80 -11.76 -19.52 -9.43
C MET A 80 -13.27 -19.37 -9.67
N PRO A 81 -14.11 -20.15 -8.96
CA PRO A 81 -15.55 -19.96 -8.99
C PRO A 81 -15.92 -18.64 -8.29
N VAL A 82 -17.04 -18.05 -8.69
CA VAL A 82 -17.57 -16.82 -8.08
C VAL A 82 -18.66 -17.18 -7.09
N SER A 83 -18.52 -16.77 -5.83
CA SER A 83 -19.55 -17.00 -4.82
C SER A 83 -20.68 -15.97 -4.92
N VAL A 84 -21.85 -16.31 -4.35
CA VAL A 84 -22.95 -15.35 -4.18
C VAL A 84 -22.52 -14.18 -3.29
N ARG A 85 -21.62 -14.41 -2.32
CA ARG A 85 -21.07 -13.37 -1.45
C ARG A 85 -20.25 -12.37 -2.27
N ALA A 86 -19.33 -12.84 -3.10
CA ALA A 86 -18.54 -12.01 -4.01
C ALA A 86 -19.44 -11.18 -4.92
N TRP A 87 -20.39 -11.81 -5.60
CA TRP A 87 -21.31 -11.14 -6.52
C TRP A 87 -22.17 -10.04 -5.85
N LYS A 88 -22.61 -10.29 -4.61
CA LYS A 88 -23.44 -9.34 -3.84
C LYS A 88 -22.66 -8.17 -3.24
N MET A 89 -21.34 -8.15 -3.35
CA MET A 89 -20.55 -7.02 -2.88
C MET A 89 -21.03 -5.73 -3.55
N GLN A 90 -21.12 -4.65 -2.79
CA GLN A 90 -21.52 -3.33 -3.27
C GLN A 90 -20.30 -2.45 -3.53
N GLY A 91 -20.50 -1.25 -4.06
CA GLY A 91 -19.40 -0.33 -4.42
C GLY A 91 -18.74 -0.69 -5.74
N SER A 92 -17.44 -0.41 -5.86
CA SER A 92 -16.66 -0.74 -7.05
C SER A 92 -16.65 -2.24 -7.30
N ARG A 93 -16.83 -2.64 -8.55
CA ARG A 93 -16.99 -4.02 -8.99
C ARG A 93 -16.40 -4.25 -10.37
N MET A 94 -15.98 -5.48 -10.62
CA MET A 94 -15.65 -5.97 -11.97
C MET A 94 -16.79 -6.75 -12.66
N PHE A 95 -17.95 -6.85 -11.99
CA PHE A 95 -19.21 -7.38 -12.52
C PHE A 95 -19.16 -8.88 -12.83
N ILE A 96 -18.51 -9.66 -11.96
CA ILE A 96 -18.49 -11.14 -12.04
C ILE A 96 -19.79 -11.74 -11.50
N ASP A 97 -20.25 -12.85 -12.10
CA ASP A 97 -21.51 -13.54 -11.77
C ASP A 97 -21.26 -14.96 -11.23
N PRO A 98 -22.11 -15.52 -10.34
CA PRO A 98 -21.91 -16.87 -9.78
C PRO A 98 -21.86 -18.02 -10.80
N LYS A 99 -22.30 -17.80 -12.04
CA LYS A 99 -22.18 -18.77 -13.14
C LYS A 99 -20.81 -18.73 -13.84
N MET A 100 -19.99 -17.73 -13.54
CA MET A 100 -18.66 -17.57 -14.12
C MET A 100 -17.61 -18.34 -13.35
N ILE A 101 -16.56 -18.73 -14.08
CA ILE A 101 -15.29 -19.20 -13.51
C ILE A 101 -14.21 -18.30 -14.10
N VAL A 102 -13.52 -17.55 -13.25
CA VAL A 102 -12.71 -16.39 -13.68
C VAL A 102 -11.24 -16.69 -13.43
N PRO A 103 -10.34 -16.46 -14.40
CA PRO A 103 -8.91 -16.58 -14.18
C PRO A 103 -8.43 -15.69 -13.03
N VAL A 104 -7.48 -16.17 -12.24
CA VAL A 104 -6.87 -15.39 -11.14
C VAL A 104 -6.27 -14.08 -11.64
N GLU A 105 -5.64 -14.10 -12.82
CA GLU A 105 -5.12 -12.88 -13.45
C GLU A 105 -6.19 -11.79 -13.64
N ASP A 106 -7.39 -12.17 -14.07
CA ASP A 106 -8.48 -11.24 -14.32
C ASP A 106 -9.09 -10.73 -13.01
N LEU A 107 -9.19 -11.60 -11.99
CA LEU A 107 -9.60 -11.18 -10.64
C LEU A 107 -8.61 -10.18 -10.03
N ILE A 108 -7.30 -10.39 -10.22
CA ILE A 108 -6.26 -9.45 -9.76
C ILE A 108 -6.41 -8.11 -10.47
N LYS A 109 -6.63 -8.11 -11.79
CA LYS A 109 -6.91 -6.88 -12.54
C LYS A 109 -8.19 -6.19 -12.03
N GLY A 110 -9.25 -6.95 -11.76
CA GLY A 110 -10.48 -6.43 -11.15
C GLY A 110 -10.23 -5.76 -9.79
N MET A 111 -9.46 -6.40 -8.91
CA MET A 111 -9.12 -5.87 -7.59
C MET A 111 -8.23 -4.62 -7.67
N ILE A 112 -7.18 -4.63 -8.51
CA ILE A 112 -6.17 -3.57 -8.53
C ILE A 112 -6.59 -2.40 -9.42
N VAL A 113 -7.07 -2.67 -10.63
CA VAL A 113 -7.40 -1.62 -11.61
C VAL A 113 -8.77 -1.01 -11.34
N GLN A 114 -9.76 -1.85 -11.02
CA GLN A 114 -11.13 -1.40 -10.82
C GLN A 114 -11.50 -1.22 -9.34
N LEU A 115 -10.59 -1.56 -8.40
CA LEU A 115 -10.88 -1.59 -6.97
C LEU A 115 -12.10 -2.49 -6.64
N GLY A 116 -12.32 -3.53 -7.45
CA GLY A 116 -13.50 -4.40 -7.40
C GLY A 116 -13.61 -5.18 -6.10
N ASN A 117 -14.67 -4.93 -5.34
CA ASN A 117 -14.96 -5.63 -4.09
C ASN A 117 -15.35 -7.10 -4.33
N ASP A 118 -16.07 -7.36 -5.42
CA ASP A 118 -16.43 -8.70 -5.88
C ASP A 118 -15.17 -9.54 -6.19
N ALA A 119 -14.24 -8.98 -6.95
CA ALA A 119 -12.96 -9.59 -7.26
C ALA A 119 -12.13 -9.89 -5.99
N THR A 120 -12.11 -8.92 -5.07
CA THR A 120 -11.37 -9.03 -3.81
C THR A 120 -11.91 -10.18 -2.95
N VAL A 121 -13.24 -10.31 -2.84
CA VAL A 121 -13.87 -11.40 -2.09
C VAL A 121 -13.63 -12.75 -2.76
N ALA A 122 -13.76 -12.84 -4.08
CA ALA A 122 -13.47 -14.09 -4.79
C ALA A 122 -12.02 -14.55 -4.59
N LEU A 123 -11.05 -13.63 -4.65
CA LEU A 123 -9.64 -13.92 -4.35
C LEU A 123 -9.43 -14.31 -2.88
N ALA A 124 -10.08 -13.62 -1.95
CA ALA A 124 -9.97 -13.93 -0.52
C ALA A 124 -10.48 -15.34 -0.21
N GLU A 125 -11.62 -15.72 -0.78
CA GLU A 125 -12.17 -17.07 -0.67
C GLU A 125 -11.26 -18.11 -1.35
N GLY A 126 -10.72 -17.81 -2.53
CA GLY A 126 -9.81 -18.72 -3.25
C GLY A 126 -8.46 -18.92 -2.56
N VAL A 127 -7.92 -17.92 -1.86
CA VAL A 127 -6.62 -17.99 -1.19
C VAL A 127 -6.74 -18.46 0.27
N GLY A 128 -7.74 -17.95 1.00
CA GLY A 128 -7.95 -18.24 2.41
C GLY A 128 -8.93 -19.40 2.68
N GLY A 129 -9.64 -19.89 1.65
CA GLY A 129 -10.75 -20.85 1.79
C GLY A 129 -12.06 -20.21 2.25
N SER A 130 -12.00 -19.08 2.95
CA SER A 130 -13.12 -18.22 3.33
C SER A 130 -12.61 -16.79 3.53
N VAL A 131 -13.50 -15.80 3.50
CA VAL A 131 -13.12 -14.41 3.82
C VAL A 131 -12.66 -14.29 5.27
N GLU A 132 -13.30 -15.00 6.19
CA GLU A 132 -12.98 -14.97 7.62
C GLU A 132 -11.55 -15.46 7.85
N ARG A 133 -11.19 -16.62 7.26
CA ARG A 133 -9.83 -17.13 7.33
C ARG A 133 -8.84 -16.23 6.60
N PHE A 134 -9.23 -15.59 5.51
CA PHE A 134 -8.37 -14.63 4.81
C PHE A 134 -8.08 -13.40 5.68
N VAL A 135 -9.05 -12.90 6.43
CA VAL A 135 -8.87 -11.80 7.39
C VAL A 135 -7.94 -12.19 8.53
N GLU A 136 -7.95 -13.44 9.00
CA GLU A 136 -6.97 -13.93 9.99
C GLU A 136 -5.52 -13.95 9.47
N LEU A 137 -5.32 -13.92 8.15
CA LEU A 137 -3.99 -13.84 7.53
C LEU A 137 -3.50 -12.39 7.34
N MET A 138 -4.40 -11.41 7.45
CA MET A 138 -4.09 -9.98 7.29
C MET A 138 -3.53 -9.39 8.58
#